data_AF-A0A5A7NNH9-F1
#
_entry.id   AF-A0A5A7NNH9-F1
#
_cell.length_a   1.000
_cell.length_b   1.000
_cell.length_c   1.000
_cell.angle_alpha   90.00
_cell.angle_beta   90.00
_cell.angle_gamma   90.00
#
_symmetry.space_group_name_H-M   'P 1'
#
loop_
_entity.id
_entity.type
_entity.pdbx_description
1 polymer ?
#
loop_
_entity_poly.entity_id
_entity_poly.type
_entity_poly.pdbx_seq_one_letter_code
_entity_poly.pdbx_strand_id
1 'polypeptide(L)'
;MAVLALLAMLLLVDVLRPGGGNGVPAEKGTVQAALPEAGPCARLNAGQVAYPAHGARRVTFATAAAYGESRVLITGCARTARGYIQEWQATGFAGVSGFAPPGQMWEDTGYSPVGSFTFTEALGRADPGTALEYHTINRRSRWGGEHGPTYNQYFEGRGGRADENLWHYMRQGHYEQAAVINWNREPDMPTVQGASYAIFLHTGNSVTVGCISTDLDTVTTLLRTAVPGDRIIMGVEPDVFAAPATAATNPATPPPSPPAGL
;
A
#
# COMPACT_ATOMS: atom_id res chain seq x y z
N MET A 1 -2.43 27.36 -6.06
CA MET A 1 -2.45 28.25 -4.88
C MET A 1 -1.21 27.97 -4.06
N ALA A 2 -0.44 29.01 -3.77
CA ALA A 2 0.82 28.91 -3.04
C ALA A 2 0.56 28.62 -1.56
N VAL A 3 1.25 27.64 -0.97
CA VAL A 3 1.35 27.52 0.48
C VAL A 3 2.80 27.68 0.86
N LEU A 4 3.01 28.77 1.58
CA LEU A 4 4.22 29.30 2.15
C LEU A 4 4.65 28.43 3.34
N ALA A 5 5.95 28.20 3.46
CA ALA A 5 6.60 27.61 4.62
C ALA A 5 6.67 28.60 5.82
N LEU A 6 7.21 28.08 6.93
CA LEU A 6 7.73 28.77 8.14
C LEU A 6 6.65 29.05 9.23
N LEU A 7 6.84 28.80 10.52
CA LEU A 7 8.04 28.82 11.37
C LEU A 7 7.88 27.89 12.60
N ALA A 8 9.00 27.34 13.06
CA ALA A 8 9.18 26.78 14.40
C ALA A 8 9.31 27.89 15.46
N MET A 9 8.85 27.64 16.68
CA MET A 9 9.19 28.46 17.84
C MET A 9 9.52 27.56 19.04
N LEU A 10 10.82 27.47 19.32
CA LEU A 10 11.39 27.03 20.60
C LEU A 10 11.33 28.18 21.62
N LEU A 11 11.53 27.82 22.90
CA LEU A 11 11.74 28.61 24.14
C LEU A 11 10.58 28.35 25.12
N LEU A 12 10.76 28.04 26.41
CA LEU A 12 11.88 28.21 27.33
C LEU A 12 11.76 27.16 28.44
N VAL A 13 12.91 26.64 28.90
CA VAL A 13 13.06 25.90 30.15
C VAL A 13 13.24 26.94 31.26
N ASP A 14 12.46 26.86 32.33
CA ASP A 14 12.81 27.51 33.59
C ASP A 14 12.63 26.55 34.77
N VAL A 15 13.63 26.58 35.64
CA VAL A 15 13.96 25.59 36.66
C VAL A 15 13.95 26.29 38.02
N LEU A 16 13.43 25.57 39.04
CA LEU A 16 13.53 25.76 40.51
C LEU A 16 12.51 26.66 41.24
N ARG A 17 11.70 26.02 42.11
CA ARG A 17 11.91 26.09 43.57
C ARG A 17 11.18 24.97 44.35
N PRO A 18 11.68 24.54 45.53
CA PRO A 18 11.18 23.38 46.26
C PRO A 18 10.18 23.75 47.37
N GLY A 19 9.17 22.90 47.59
CA GLY A 19 8.26 22.93 48.72
C GLY A 19 7.91 21.49 49.13
N GLY A 20 8.12 21.16 50.41
CA GLY A 20 8.16 19.78 50.91
C GLY A 20 6.85 19.19 51.40
N GLY A 21 6.96 17.92 51.82
CA GLY A 21 6.12 17.26 52.82
C GLY A 21 4.81 16.64 52.33
N ASN A 22 4.83 15.33 52.04
CA ASN A 22 4.21 14.30 52.89
C ASN A 22 4.16 12.95 52.15
N GLY A 23 4.72 11.93 52.80
CA GLY A 23 4.75 10.57 52.29
C GLY A 23 3.37 9.92 52.31
N VAL A 24 3.02 9.31 51.18
CA VAL A 24 2.03 8.24 51.08
C VAL A 24 2.72 7.11 50.32
N PRO A 25 2.78 5.87 50.86
CA PRO A 25 3.34 4.76 50.11
C PRO A 25 2.33 4.34 49.04
N ALA A 26 2.53 4.80 47.80
CA ALA A 26 1.76 4.30 46.67
C ALA A 26 2.25 2.89 46.33
N GLU A 27 1.30 1.95 46.39
CA GLU A 27 1.46 0.55 46.02
C GLU A 27 2.14 0.39 44.65
N LYS A 28 3.04 -0.59 44.57
CA LYS A 28 3.59 -1.08 43.30
C LYS A 28 2.45 -1.73 42.50
N GLY A 29 1.68 -0.91 41.78
CA GLY A 29 0.86 -1.37 40.68
C GLY A 29 1.77 -1.97 39.62
N THR A 30 1.73 -3.29 39.47
CA THR A 30 2.28 -3.95 38.29
C THR A 30 1.51 -3.42 37.09
N VAL A 31 2.12 -2.48 36.37
CA VAL A 31 1.69 -2.13 35.03
C VAL A 31 1.90 -3.40 34.21
N GLN A 32 0.83 -4.13 33.96
CA GLN A 32 0.83 -5.18 32.95
C GLN A 32 1.11 -4.45 31.64
N ALA A 33 2.38 -4.42 31.22
CA ALA A 33 2.73 -3.94 29.90
C ALA A 33 1.92 -4.79 28.93
N ALA A 34 0.96 -4.17 28.24
CA ALA A 34 0.34 -4.78 27.08
C ALA A 34 1.49 -5.29 26.21
N LEU A 35 1.47 -6.57 25.86
CA LEU A 35 2.43 -7.09 24.89
C LEU A 35 2.40 -6.14 23.69
N PRO A 36 3.55 -5.66 23.18
CA PRO A 36 3.55 -4.83 21.99
C PRO A 36 2.72 -5.55 20.94
N GLU A 37 1.71 -4.87 20.41
CA GLU A 37 0.81 -5.48 19.45
C GLU A 37 1.64 -6.17 18.37
N ALA A 38 1.35 -7.45 18.14
CA ALA A 38 2.12 -8.25 17.20
C ALA A 38 2.12 -7.54 15.84
N GLY A 39 3.31 -7.28 15.28
CA GLY A 39 3.42 -6.64 13.97
C GLY A 39 2.81 -7.50 12.85
N PRO A 40 2.62 -6.96 11.63
CA PRO A 40 1.90 -7.63 10.53
C PRO A 40 2.39 -9.06 10.22
N CYS A 41 3.71 -9.28 10.19
CA CYS A 41 4.27 -10.61 9.92
C CYS A 41 3.98 -11.62 11.04
N ALA A 42 3.94 -11.18 12.30
CA ALA A 42 3.59 -12.03 13.43
C ALA A 42 2.09 -12.37 13.44
N ARG A 43 1.23 -11.39 13.11
CA ARG A 43 -0.21 -11.63 12.91
C ARG A 43 -0.47 -12.60 11.76
N LEU A 44 0.30 -12.51 10.68
CA LEU A 44 0.23 -13.47 9.57
C LEU A 44 0.57 -14.89 10.04
N ASN A 45 1.62 -15.07 10.84
CA ASN A 45 1.97 -16.37 11.42
C ASN A 45 0.89 -16.92 12.37
N ALA A 46 0.21 -16.03 13.09
CA ALA A 46 -0.85 -16.38 14.03
C ALA A 46 -2.22 -16.64 13.35
N GLY A 47 -2.31 -16.52 12.01
CA GLY A 47 -3.59 -16.66 11.31
C GLY A 47 -4.58 -15.51 11.59
N GLN A 48 -4.06 -14.35 11.98
CA GLN A 48 -4.83 -13.14 12.32
C GLN A 48 -4.82 -12.13 11.16
N VAL A 49 -4.85 -12.63 9.92
CA VAL A 49 -4.91 -11.81 8.71
C VAL A 49 -6.09 -12.29 7.89
N ALA A 50 -7.03 -11.38 7.60
CA ALA A 50 -8.27 -11.72 6.90
C ALA A 50 -8.03 -12.16 5.45
N TYR A 51 -6.95 -11.68 4.82
CA TYR A 51 -6.64 -11.96 3.43
C TYR A 51 -5.54 -13.02 3.28
N PRO A 52 -5.70 -13.96 2.34
CA PRO A 52 -4.73 -15.04 2.16
C PRO A 52 -3.41 -14.53 1.59
N ALA A 53 -2.30 -14.97 2.18
CA ALA A 53 -0.96 -14.81 1.61
C ALA A 53 -0.63 -15.84 0.52
N HIS A 54 -1.47 -16.87 0.33
CA HIS A 54 -1.28 -17.97 -0.62
C HIS A 54 0.10 -18.65 -0.55
N GLY A 55 0.76 -18.61 0.62
CA GLY A 55 2.08 -19.20 0.80
C GLY A 55 3.21 -18.48 0.04
N ALA A 56 2.98 -17.23 -0.39
CA ALA A 56 3.95 -16.41 -1.09
C ALA A 56 5.32 -16.35 -0.38
N ARG A 57 6.40 -16.18 -1.14
CA ARG A 57 7.75 -16.08 -0.55
C ARG A 57 7.89 -14.78 0.22
N ARG A 58 7.28 -13.71 -0.28
CA ARG A 58 7.16 -12.43 0.41
C ARG A 58 5.73 -11.91 0.41
N VAL A 59 5.41 -11.23 1.50
CA VAL A 59 4.15 -10.52 1.69
C VAL A 59 4.47 -9.10 2.12
N THR A 60 4.03 -8.12 1.35
CA THR A 60 4.05 -6.71 1.73
C THR A 60 2.70 -6.35 2.33
N PHE A 61 2.67 -5.79 3.52
CA PHE A 61 1.46 -5.17 4.06
C PHE A 61 1.49 -3.68 3.73
N ALA A 62 0.36 -3.10 3.32
CA ALA A 62 0.15 -1.66 3.26
C ALA A 62 -1.14 -1.34 4.03
N THR A 63 -1.01 -0.88 5.27
CA THR A 63 -2.16 -0.70 6.17
C THR A 63 -2.34 0.73 6.63
N ALA A 64 -3.58 1.20 6.65
CA ALA A 64 -3.97 2.46 7.29
C ALA A 64 -4.72 2.19 8.59
N ALA A 65 -4.69 3.13 9.54
CA ALA A 65 -5.35 2.94 10.84
C ALA A 65 -6.89 2.79 10.71
N ALA A 66 -7.51 3.49 9.75
CA ALA A 66 -8.95 3.49 9.54
C ALA A 66 -9.31 3.91 8.10
N TYR A 67 -10.59 3.78 7.74
CA TYR A 67 -11.12 4.28 6.48
C TYR A 67 -11.00 5.81 6.39
N GLY A 68 -10.75 6.33 5.19
CA GLY A 68 -10.51 7.76 4.95
C GLY A 68 -9.09 8.24 5.25
N GLU A 69 -8.27 7.44 5.92
CA GLU A 69 -6.85 7.75 6.15
C GLU A 69 -6.02 7.39 4.91
N SER A 70 -5.20 8.35 4.47
CA SER A 70 -4.28 8.15 3.34
C SER A 70 -2.88 7.74 3.79
N ARG A 71 -2.51 7.91 5.06
CA ARG A 71 -1.19 7.47 5.56
C ARG A 71 -1.18 5.96 5.77
N VAL A 72 -0.14 5.29 5.28
CA VAL A 72 0.02 3.84 5.44
C VAL A 72 1.34 3.48 6.10
N LEU A 73 1.29 2.41 6.89
CA LEU A 73 2.46 1.64 7.30
C LEU A 73 2.68 0.53 6.27
N ILE A 74 3.89 0.45 5.72
CA ILE A 74 4.25 -0.54 4.72
C ILE A 74 5.26 -1.50 5.34
N THR A 75 4.92 -2.78 5.45
CA THR A 75 5.77 -3.78 6.13
C THR A 75 6.08 -4.92 5.17
N GLY A 76 7.37 -5.19 4.93
CA GLY A 76 7.82 -6.33 4.14
C GLY A 76 8.08 -7.54 5.00
N CYS A 77 7.46 -8.67 4.66
CA CYS A 77 7.65 -9.96 5.33
C CYS A 77 8.25 -10.98 4.35
N ALA A 78 9.20 -11.80 4.82
CA ALA A 78 9.72 -12.95 4.08
C ALA A 78 9.45 -14.27 4.79
N ARG A 79 9.07 -15.27 4.00
CA ARG A 79 8.80 -16.62 4.47
C ARG A 79 10.10 -17.35 4.79
N THR A 80 10.15 -17.95 5.98
CA THR A 80 11.21 -18.84 6.45
C THR A 80 10.62 -20.22 6.78
N ALA A 81 11.47 -21.17 7.18
CA ALA A 81 11.01 -22.46 7.69
C ALA A 81 10.12 -22.36 8.94
N ARG A 82 10.19 -21.25 9.69
CA ARG A 82 9.45 -21.02 10.94
C ARG A 82 8.26 -20.06 10.78
N GLY A 83 7.92 -19.69 9.55
CA GLY A 83 6.93 -18.66 9.26
C GLY A 83 7.56 -17.38 8.70
N TYR A 84 6.78 -16.30 8.66
CA TYR A 84 7.18 -15.00 8.11
C TYR A 84 7.93 -14.17 9.14
N ILE A 85 9.04 -13.56 8.71
CA ILE A 85 9.81 -12.57 9.48
C ILE A 85 9.70 -11.21 8.80
N GLN A 86 9.75 -10.12 9.56
CA GLN A 86 9.83 -8.77 9.00
C GLN A 86 11.25 -8.53 8.45
N GLU A 87 11.36 -8.15 7.17
CA GLU A 87 12.63 -7.76 6.54
C GLU A 87 12.84 -6.24 6.62
N TRP A 88 11.77 -5.47 6.43
CA TRP A 88 11.83 -4.00 6.38
C TRP A 88 10.47 -3.39 6.70
N GLN A 89 10.46 -2.09 7.00
CA GLN A 89 9.25 -1.31 7.22
C GLN A 89 9.49 0.13 6.78
N ALA A 90 8.47 0.73 6.20
CA ALA A 90 8.46 2.12 5.74
C ALA A 90 7.08 2.74 6.00
N THR A 91 7.00 4.05 5.76
CA THR A 91 5.71 4.75 5.69
C THR A 91 5.45 5.19 4.27
N GLY A 92 4.20 5.50 3.96
CA GLY A 92 3.82 5.96 2.64
C GLY A 92 2.40 6.49 2.62
N PHE A 93 1.84 6.55 1.41
CA PHE A 93 0.49 7.03 1.20
C PHE A 93 -0.33 6.12 0.28
N ALA A 94 -1.61 5.99 0.59
CA ALA A 94 -2.64 5.42 -0.25
C ALA A 94 -3.36 6.52 -1.06
N GLY A 95 -4.45 6.14 -1.72
CA GLY A 95 -5.37 7.04 -2.41
C GLY A 95 -5.88 8.18 -1.51
N VAL A 96 -6.24 9.29 -2.13
CA VAL A 96 -6.76 10.49 -1.46
C VAL A 96 -8.02 10.21 -0.62
N SER A 97 -8.80 9.21 -0.99
CA SER A 97 -9.98 8.76 -0.25
C SER A 97 -9.65 7.65 0.77
N GLY A 98 -8.37 7.27 0.91
CA GLY A 98 -7.91 6.13 1.69
C GLY A 98 -8.20 4.79 1.01
N PHE A 99 -8.39 3.73 1.80
CA PHE A 99 -8.81 2.43 1.30
C PHE A 99 -10.32 2.38 1.01
N ALA A 100 -10.72 1.66 -0.03
CA ALA A 100 -12.11 1.49 -0.41
C ALA A 100 -12.88 0.68 0.65
N PRO A 101 -14.01 1.19 1.17
CA PRO A 101 -14.97 0.35 1.88
C PRO A 101 -15.49 -0.79 0.99
N PRO A 102 -16.03 -1.88 1.57
CA PRO A 102 -16.54 -3.01 0.79
C PRO A 102 -17.52 -2.57 -0.30
N GLY A 103 -17.22 -2.97 -1.55
CA GLY A 103 -18.05 -2.69 -2.72
C GLY A 103 -17.92 -1.28 -3.30
N GLN A 104 -17.04 -0.41 -2.78
CA GLN A 104 -16.91 0.98 -3.25
C GLN A 104 -15.72 1.23 -4.20
N MET A 105 -14.87 0.23 -4.45
CA MET A 105 -13.68 0.40 -5.29
C MET A 105 -14.07 0.54 -6.77
N TRP A 106 -13.90 1.72 -7.35
CA TRP A 106 -14.20 2.02 -8.77
C TRP A 106 -13.27 3.12 -9.32
N GLU A 107 -13.25 3.32 -10.64
CA GLU A 107 -12.58 4.48 -11.26
C GLU A 107 -13.05 5.80 -10.65
N ASP A 108 -12.13 6.77 -10.62
CA ASP A 108 -12.37 8.15 -10.19
C ASP A 108 -12.85 8.33 -8.73
N THR A 109 -12.89 7.26 -7.94
CA THR A 109 -13.25 7.32 -6.51
C THR A 109 -12.10 7.78 -5.60
N GLY A 110 -10.86 7.75 -6.09
CA GLY A 110 -9.67 8.10 -5.33
C GLY A 110 -9.31 7.09 -4.22
N TYR A 111 -9.95 5.91 -4.19
CA TYR A 111 -9.66 4.86 -3.24
C TYR A 111 -8.50 3.97 -3.70
N SER A 112 -7.73 3.47 -2.73
CA SER A 112 -6.90 2.28 -2.90
C SER A 112 -7.73 1.01 -2.70
N PRO A 113 -7.50 -0.06 -3.47
CA PRO A 113 -8.23 -1.31 -3.30
C PRO A 113 -7.91 -1.96 -1.95
N VAL A 114 -8.81 -2.81 -1.47
CA VAL A 114 -8.61 -3.64 -0.27
C VAL A 114 -8.53 -5.09 -0.69
N GLY A 115 -7.56 -5.84 -0.17
CA GLY A 115 -7.43 -7.26 -0.48
C GLY A 115 -5.99 -7.77 -0.45
N SER A 116 -5.79 -8.90 -1.12
CA SER A 116 -4.48 -9.53 -1.33
C SER A 116 -4.26 -9.66 -2.83
N PHE A 117 -3.15 -9.14 -3.34
CA PHE A 117 -2.85 -9.08 -4.78
C PHE A 117 -1.41 -9.47 -5.04
N THR A 118 -1.14 -10.12 -6.15
CA THR A 118 0.21 -10.44 -6.62
C THR A 118 0.89 -9.23 -7.25
N PHE A 119 2.23 -9.30 -7.23
CA PHE A 119 3.09 -8.60 -8.18
C PHE A 119 3.49 -9.58 -9.29
N THR A 120 3.31 -9.19 -10.55
CA THR A 120 3.75 -9.97 -11.72
C THR A 120 4.74 -9.22 -12.60
N GLU A 121 4.65 -7.90 -12.62
CA GLU A 121 5.49 -7.03 -13.42
C GLU A 121 5.83 -5.75 -12.65
N ALA A 122 6.83 -5.04 -13.16
CA ALA A 122 7.39 -3.83 -12.62
C ALA A 122 7.69 -2.85 -13.75
N LEU A 123 7.83 -1.58 -13.41
CA LEU A 123 8.15 -0.52 -14.36
C LEU A 123 8.99 0.57 -13.70
N GLY A 124 9.79 1.28 -14.50
CA GLY A 124 10.57 2.40 -13.99
C GLY A 124 11.70 2.84 -14.91
N ARG A 125 12.68 3.55 -14.32
CA ARG A 125 13.81 4.13 -15.08
C ARG A 125 14.74 3.08 -15.67
N ALA A 126 15.01 2.02 -14.92
CA ALA A 126 15.94 0.95 -15.25
C ALA A 126 15.72 -0.20 -14.29
N ASP A 127 15.83 -1.42 -14.79
CA ASP A 127 15.67 -2.64 -13.99
C ASP A 127 16.67 -2.65 -12.81
N PRO A 128 16.19 -2.69 -11.55
CA PRO A 128 17.07 -2.72 -10.37
C PRO A 128 17.69 -4.11 -10.09
N GLY A 129 17.48 -5.09 -10.99
CA GLY A 129 17.82 -6.50 -10.83
C GLY A 129 16.64 -7.35 -10.34
N THR A 130 15.42 -7.03 -10.78
CA THR A 130 14.21 -7.75 -10.36
C THR A 130 14.05 -9.08 -11.10
N ALA A 131 13.27 -10.00 -10.50
CA ALA A 131 12.81 -11.22 -11.17
C ALA A 131 11.41 -11.07 -11.81
N LEU A 132 10.75 -9.93 -11.61
CA LEU A 132 9.49 -9.59 -12.27
C LEU A 132 9.75 -9.21 -13.73
N GLU A 133 8.74 -9.34 -14.60
CA GLU A 133 8.78 -8.69 -15.91
C GLU A 133 8.98 -7.18 -15.72
N TYR A 134 9.91 -6.55 -16.43
CA TYR A 134 10.25 -5.14 -16.20
C TYR A 134 10.09 -4.28 -17.46
N HIS A 135 9.22 -3.27 -17.38
CA HIS A 135 9.02 -2.27 -18.42
C HIS A 135 9.89 -1.05 -18.16
N THR A 136 10.92 -0.87 -18.99
CA THR A 136 11.71 0.37 -18.95
C THR A 136 10.91 1.51 -19.56
N ILE A 137 10.54 2.50 -18.75
CA ILE A 137 9.66 3.59 -19.16
C ILE A 137 10.37 4.50 -20.17
N ASN A 138 9.72 4.72 -21.31
CA ASN A 138 10.13 5.67 -22.34
C ASN A 138 8.97 6.59 -22.74
N ARG A 139 9.21 7.55 -23.65
CA ARG A 139 8.23 8.57 -24.06
C ARG A 139 6.90 8.03 -24.59
N ARG A 140 6.84 6.77 -25.00
CA ARG A 140 5.64 6.10 -25.51
C ARG A 140 4.94 5.25 -24.46
N SER A 141 5.56 4.98 -23.31
CA SER A 141 5.01 4.14 -22.25
C SER A 141 3.69 4.69 -21.71
N ARG A 142 2.66 3.84 -21.72
CA ARG A 142 1.32 4.09 -21.20
C ARG A 142 0.84 2.96 -20.32
N TRP A 143 -0.08 3.28 -19.42
CA TRP A 143 -0.97 2.29 -18.82
C TRP A 143 -2.39 2.54 -19.31
N GLY A 144 -3.07 1.51 -19.80
CA GLY A 144 -4.40 1.66 -20.39
C GLY A 144 -5.46 2.01 -19.36
N GLY A 145 -6.12 3.14 -19.55
CA GLY A 145 -7.33 3.56 -18.83
C GLY A 145 -8.54 3.69 -19.76
N GLU A 146 -8.33 3.73 -21.08
CA GLU A 146 -9.43 3.72 -22.04
C GLU A 146 -10.10 2.35 -22.10
N HIS A 147 -11.43 2.34 -22.25
CA HIS A 147 -12.19 1.10 -22.45
C HIS A 147 -11.71 0.40 -23.73
N GLY A 148 -11.33 -0.87 -23.61
CA GLY A 148 -10.89 -1.66 -24.76
C GLY A 148 -9.80 -2.69 -24.44
N PRO A 149 -9.12 -3.20 -25.49
CA PRO A 149 -8.18 -4.32 -25.36
C PRO A 149 -6.94 -4.03 -24.51
N THR A 150 -6.55 -2.76 -24.37
CA THR A 150 -5.38 -2.33 -23.58
C THR A 150 -5.74 -1.90 -22.17
N TYR A 151 -7.03 -1.92 -21.81
CA TYR A 151 -7.48 -1.49 -20.50
C TYR A 151 -6.74 -2.26 -19.39
N ASN A 152 -6.25 -1.51 -18.41
CA ASN A 152 -5.44 -1.95 -17.29
C ASN A 152 -4.20 -2.78 -17.69
N GLN A 153 -3.54 -2.42 -18.79
CA GLN A 153 -2.31 -3.05 -19.27
C GLN A 153 -1.27 -2.01 -19.70
N TYR A 154 0.01 -2.37 -19.59
CA TYR A 154 1.09 -1.61 -20.19
C TYR A 154 0.99 -1.67 -21.73
N PHE A 155 1.25 -0.54 -22.40
CA PHE A 155 1.47 -0.52 -23.84
C PHE A 155 2.31 0.70 -24.27
N GLU A 156 2.83 0.67 -25.50
CA GLU A 156 3.56 1.79 -26.08
C GLU A 156 2.80 2.49 -27.21
N GLY A 157 2.46 3.76 -27.02
CA GLY A 157 1.75 4.51 -28.04
C GLY A 157 1.46 5.95 -27.66
N ARG A 158 0.55 6.55 -28.43
CA ARG A 158 0.09 7.92 -28.17
C ARG A 158 -0.67 8.04 -26.86
N GLY A 159 -1.44 7.02 -26.50
CA GLY A 159 -2.41 7.05 -25.40
C GLY A 159 -3.65 7.89 -25.74
N GLY A 160 -4.74 7.59 -25.06
CA GLY A 160 -5.98 8.35 -24.97
C GLY A 160 -5.96 9.35 -23.81
N ARG A 161 -7.15 9.83 -23.44
CA ARG A 161 -7.35 10.79 -22.35
C ARG A 161 -7.27 10.11 -20.99
N ALA A 162 -7.78 8.89 -20.88
CA ALA A 162 -7.73 8.10 -19.66
C ALA A 162 -6.42 7.32 -19.50
N ASP A 163 -5.65 7.12 -20.57
CA ASP A 163 -4.40 6.36 -20.47
C ASP A 163 -3.34 7.11 -19.66
N GLU A 164 -2.77 6.43 -18.67
CA GLU A 164 -1.77 7.01 -17.80
C GLU A 164 -0.45 7.24 -18.55
N ASN A 165 0.07 8.45 -18.46
CA ASN A 165 1.34 8.82 -19.09
C ASN A 165 2.52 8.50 -18.18
N LEU A 166 2.98 7.25 -18.22
CA LEU A 166 4.05 6.75 -17.35
C LEU A 166 5.33 7.59 -17.44
N TRP A 167 5.72 8.02 -18.65
CA TRP A 167 6.90 8.88 -18.83
C TRP A 167 6.76 10.25 -18.19
N HIS A 168 5.57 10.84 -18.27
CA HIS A 168 5.30 12.14 -17.66
C HIS A 168 5.45 12.08 -16.15
N TYR A 169 4.82 11.10 -15.50
CA TYR A 169 4.90 10.90 -14.06
C TYR A 169 6.31 10.47 -13.62
N MET A 170 6.99 9.62 -14.39
CA MET A 170 8.40 9.25 -14.15
C MET A 170 9.32 10.48 -14.05
N ARG A 171 9.12 11.46 -14.93
CA ARG A 171 9.91 12.70 -14.93
C ARG A 171 9.62 13.63 -13.75
N GLN A 172 8.54 13.40 -13.01
CA GLN A 172 8.19 14.15 -11.81
C GLN A 172 8.66 13.48 -10.52
N GLY A 173 9.34 12.33 -10.62
CA GLY A 173 9.81 11.56 -9.47
C GLY A 173 8.82 10.50 -8.98
N HIS A 174 7.61 10.45 -9.55
CA HIS A 174 6.74 9.28 -9.42
C HIS A 174 7.30 8.13 -10.28
N TYR A 175 6.96 6.87 -10.04
CA TYR A 175 7.32 5.74 -10.94
C TYR A 175 8.81 5.61 -11.32
N GLU A 176 9.74 6.22 -10.59
CA GLU A 176 11.17 5.96 -10.84
C GLU A 176 11.48 4.48 -10.67
N GLN A 177 10.75 3.85 -9.75
CA GLN A 177 10.47 2.43 -9.68
C GLN A 177 9.01 2.22 -9.28
N ALA A 178 8.39 1.15 -9.78
CA ALA A 178 7.06 0.71 -9.38
C ALA A 178 6.90 -0.80 -9.56
N ALA A 179 6.16 -1.43 -8.65
CA ALA A 179 5.65 -2.78 -8.79
C ALA A 179 4.16 -2.72 -9.12
N VAL A 180 3.71 -3.53 -10.07
CA VAL A 180 2.30 -3.55 -10.48
C VAL A 180 1.48 -4.42 -9.55
N ILE A 181 0.44 -3.84 -8.95
CA ILE A 181 -0.51 -4.55 -8.10
C ILE A 181 -1.62 -5.08 -9.00
N ASN A 182 -1.85 -6.39 -8.98
CA ASN A 182 -2.89 -7.04 -9.79
C ASN A 182 -4.31 -6.85 -9.27
N TRP A 183 -4.67 -5.60 -8.98
CA TRP A 183 -6.06 -5.18 -8.88
C TRP A 183 -6.65 -5.03 -10.28
N ASN A 184 -7.83 -5.60 -10.48
CA ASN A 184 -8.61 -5.63 -11.72
C ASN A 184 -7.85 -6.29 -12.89
N ARG A 185 -7.04 -7.32 -12.57
CA ARG A 185 -6.14 -8.02 -13.50
C ARG A 185 -5.87 -9.46 -13.06
N GLU A 186 -5.63 -10.30 -14.06
CA GLU A 186 -5.10 -11.64 -13.85
C GLU A 186 -3.69 -11.56 -13.22
N PRO A 187 -3.30 -12.54 -12.37
CA PRO A 187 -4.00 -13.79 -12.07
C PRO A 187 -4.99 -13.70 -10.90
N ASP A 188 -5.15 -12.54 -10.26
CA ASP A 188 -5.95 -12.44 -9.03
C ASP A 188 -7.45 -12.28 -9.32
N MET A 189 -7.81 -11.72 -10.48
CA MET A 189 -9.20 -11.50 -10.89
C MET A 189 -9.33 -11.17 -12.39
N PRO A 190 -10.51 -11.41 -13.00
CA PRO A 190 -10.76 -10.95 -14.35
C PRO A 190 -10.81 -9.42 -14.42
N THR A 191 -10.36 -8.86 -15.54
CA THR A 191 -10.44 -7.43 -15.80
C THR A 191 -11.86 -7.00 -16.14
N VAL A 192 -12.39 -6.08 -15.35
CA VAL A 192 -13.69 -5.40 -15.52
C VAL A 192 -13.41 -3.95 -15.95
N GLN A 193 -13.90 -3.58 -17.13
CA GLN A 193 -13.77 -2.22 -17.66
C GLN A 193 -14.47 -1.22 -16.72
N GLY A 194 -13.79 -0.15 -16.34
CA GLY A 194 -14.29 0.86 -15.39
C GLY A 194 -13.98 0.57 -13.92
N ALA A 195 -13.51 -0.63 -13.55
CA ALA A 195 -13.31 -1.03 -12.16
C ALA A 195 -11.93 -0.63 -11.57
N SER A 196 -11.41 0.50 -12.04
CA SER A 196 -10.07 1.07 -11.76
C SER A 196 -8.93 0.35 -12.45
N TYR A 197 -7.87 1.09 -12.72
CA TYR A 197 -6.68 0.67 -13.45
C TYR A 197 -5.44 1.33 -12.84
N ALA A 198 -4.26 0.89 -13.27
CA ALA A 198 -2.97 1.48 -12.90
C ALA A 198 -2.73 1.57 -11.39
N ILE A 199 -3.05 0.51 -10.64
CA ILE A 199 -2.73 0.45 -9.22
C ILE A 199 -1.31 -0.09 -9.06
N PHE A 200 -0.43 0.73 -8.50
CA PHE A 200 0.98 0.41 -8.31
C PHE A 200 1.41 0.59 -6.86
N LEU A 201 2.46 -0.12 -6.45
CA LEU A 201 3.33 0.30 -5.35
C LEU A 201 4.52 1.03 -5.96
N HIS A 202 4.67 2.34 -5.72
CA HIS A 202 5.64 3.15 -6.46
C HIS A 202 6.37 4.22 -5.67
N THR A 203 7.51 4.65 -6.22
CA THR A 203 8.26 5.82 -5.74
C THR A 203 7.44 7.09 -5.90
N GLY A 204 7.54 8.02 -4.95
CA GLY A 204 7.01 9.38 -5.04
C GLY A 204 6.62 9.97 -3.68
N ASN A 205 6.31 9.08 -2.73
CA ASN A 205 6.02 9.40 -1.33
C ASN A 205 5.03 10.56 -1.13
N SER A 206 3.88 10.49 -1.81
CA SER A 206 2.81 11.48 -1.77
C SER A 206 1.43 10.82 -1.87
N VAL A 207 0.38 11.47 -1.36
CA VAL A 207 -1.00 11.00 -1.53
C VAL A 207 -1.29 10.73 -3.02
N THR A 208 -1.94 9.60 -3.30
CA THR A 208 -2.18 9.11 -4.66
C THR A 208 -3.67 9.24 -5.04
N VAL A 209 -4.05 8.74 -6.21
CA VAL A 209 -5.47 8.55 -6.60
C VAL A 209 -5.90 7.07 -6.56
N GLY A 210 -5.10 6.20 -5.94
CA GLY A 210 -5.43 4.78 -5.73
C GLY A 210 -4.20 3.88 -5.51
N CYS A 211 -3.03 4.27 -6.00
CA CYS A 211 -1.77 3.59 -5.73
C CYS A 211 -1.35 3.60 -4.26
N ILE A 212 -0.34 2.78 -3.94
CA ILE A 212 0.49 2.94 -2.75
C ILE A 212 1.79 3.63 -3.16
N SER A 213 2.13 4.75 -2.53
CA SER A 213 3.40 5.44 -2.79
C SER A 213 4.28 5.48 -1.55
N THR A 214 5.60 5.39 -1.78
CA THR A 214 6.62 5.47 -0.72
C THR A 214 7.94 5.99 -1.33
N ASP A 215 9.03 5.90 -0.58
CA ASP A 215 10.35 6.32 -1.03
C ASP A 215 10.98 5.32 -2.03
N LEU A 216 11.97 5.81 -2.78
CA LEU A 216 12.64 5.04 -3.83
C LEU A 216 13.38 3.80 -3.29
N ASP A 217 13.98 3.90 -2.11
CA ASP A 217 14.80 2.83 -1.54
C ASP A 217 13.91 1.64 -1.14
N THR A 218 12.76 1.93 -0.54
CA THR A 218 11.73 0.93 -0.21
C THR A 218 11.25 0.19 -1.46
N VAL A 219 10.85 0.91 -2.52
CA VAL A 219 10.38 0.27 -3.76
C VAL A 219 11.50 -0.50 -4.46
N THR A 220 12.72 0.03 -4.48
CA THR A 220 13.89 -0.65 -5.06
C THR A 220 14.22 -1.93 -4.30
N THR A 221 14.16 -1.89 -2.96
CA THR A 221 14.38 -3.06 -2.09
C THR A 221 13.34 -4.14 -2.33
N LEU A 222 12.07 -3.76 -2.45
CA LEU A 222 10.99 -4.67 -2.84
C LEU A 222 11.31 -5.31 -4.20
N LEU A 223 11.58 -4.51 -5.24
CA LEU A 223 11.78 -5.02 -6.60
C LEU A 223 12.99 -5.95 -6.73
N ARG A 224 14.09 -5.67 -6.03
CA ARG A 224 15.29 -6.54 -6.02
C ARG A 224 15.04 -7.93 -5.44
N THR A 225 13.99 -8.10 -4.66
CA THR A 225 13.74 -9.33 -3.90
C THR A 225 12.41 -10.00 -4.28
N ALA A 226 11.51 -9.27 -4.91
CA ALA A 226 10.24 -9.77 -5.40
C ALA A 226 10.42 -10.79 -6.52
N VAL A 227 9.60 -11.84 -6.48
CA VAL A 227 9.43 -12.78 -7.58
C VAL A 227 7.96 -12.85 -7.99
N PRO A 228 7.64 -13.31 -9.22
CA PRO A 228 6.24 -13.45 -9.64
C PRO A 228 5.44 -14.29 -8.64
N GLY A 229 4.32 -13.74 -8.17
CA GLY A 229 3.46 -14.37 -7.18
C GLY A 229 3.70 -13.94 -5.73
N ASP A 230 4.76 -13.16 -5.44
CA ASP A 230 4.84 -12.40 -4.19
C ASP A 230 3.67 -11.42 -4.12
N ARG A 231 3.19 -11.13 -2.90
CA ARG A 231 1.90 -10.46 -2.70
C ARG A 231 1.99 -9.18 -1.89
N ILE A 232 1.03 -8.30 -2.12
CA ILE A 232 0.67 -7.22 -1.22
C ILE A 232 -0.69 -7.49 -0.60
N ILE A 233 -0.80 -7.30 0.71
CA ILE A 233 -2.07 -7.26 1.45
C ILE A 233 -2.30 -5.82 1.88
N MET A 234 -3.41 -5.23 1.45
CA MET A 234 -3.68 -3.80 1.62
C MET A 234 -5.09 -3.55 2.13
N GLY A 235 -5.24 -2.58 3.03
CA GLY A 235 -6.52 -2.25 3.67
C GLY A 235 -6.37 -1.52 5.00
N VAL A 236 -7.46 -1.38 5.74
CA VAL A 236 -7.44 -0.77 7.07
C VAL A 236 -7.11 -1.82 8.13
N GLU A 237 -6.37 -1.45 9.17
CA GLU A 237 -5.92 -2.37 10.22
C GLU A 237 -7.06 -3.19 10.87
N PRO A 238 -8.22 -2.60 11.22
CA PRO A 238 -9.33 -3.37 11.79
C PRO A 238 -9.83 -4.50 10.89
N ASP A 239 -9.76 -4.32 9.57
CA ASP A 239 -10.27 -5.29 8.59
C ASP A 239 -9.19 -6.27 8.17
N VAL A 240 -7.93 -5.82 8.06
CA VAL A 240 -6.80 -6.69 7.72
C VAL A 240 -6.45 -7.62 8.88
N PHE A 241 -6.48 -7.12 10.13
CA PHE A 241 -6.03 -7.84 11.32
C PHE A 241 -7.14 -8.33 12.25
N ALA A 242 -8.37 -8.47 11.74
CA ALA A 242 -9.48 -9.03 12.49
C ALA A 242 -9.19 -10.47 12.95
N ALA A 243 -9.65 -10.83 14.15
CA ALA A 243 -9.71 -12.22 14.57
C ALA A 243 -10.51 -13.03 13.53
N PRO A 244 -10.18 -14.31 13.28
CA PRO A 244 -10.82 -15.09 12.23
C PRO A 244 -12.32 -15.25 12.51
N ALA A 245 -13.14 -14.36 11.95
CA ALA A 245 -14.52 -14.68 11.65
C ALA A 245 -14.49 -15.81 10.61
N THR A 246 -15.32 -16.83 10.79
CA THR A 246 -15.52 -17.91 9.81
C THR A 246 -15.55 -17.32 8.41
N ALA A 247 -14.52 -17.67 7.62
CA ALA A 247 -14.19 -17.16 6.30
C ALA A 247 -15.34 -16.38 5.63
N ALA A 248 -15.28 -15.05 5.71
CA ALA A 248 -16.08 -14.23 4.82
C ALA A 248 -15.55 -14.43 3.41
N THR A 249 -16.34 -15.15 2.62
CA THR A 249 -16.18 -15.42 1.20
C THR A 249 -16.06 -14.13 0.41
N ASN A 250 -14.86 -13.81 -0.07
CA ASN A 250 -14.48 -13.83 -1.48
C ASN A 250 -13.18 -13.02 -1.64
N PRO A 251 -12.28 -13.41 -2.57
CA PRO A 251 -11.27 -12.47 -3.04
C PRO A 251 -11.97 -11.17 -3.40
N ALA A 252 -11.34 -10.04 -3.05
CA ALA A 252 -11.76 -8.75 -3.58
C ALA A 252 -12.06 -8.99 -5.06
N THR A 253 -13.31 -8.85 -5.46
CA THR A 253 -13.74 -8.96 -6.86
C THR A 253 -14.03 -7.52 -7.22
N PRO A 254 -13.61 -7.02 -8.40
CA PRO A 254 -14.01 -5.68 -8.77
C PRO A 254 -15.54 -5.65 -8.74
N PRO A 255 -16.17 -4.58 -8.23
CA PRO A 255 -17.62 -4.52 -8.28
C PRO A 255 -18.06 -4.71 -9.75
N PRO A 256 -19.21 -5.35 -10.01
CA PRO A 256 -19.65 -5.56 -11.39
C PRO A 256 -20.23 -4.28 -12.03
N SER A 257 -20.37 -3.19 -11.27
CA SER A 257 -21.01 -1.95 -11.70
C SER A 257 -20.50 -0.76 -10.89
N PRO A 258 -20.53 0.46 -11.46
CA PRO A 258 -20.17 1.66 -10.72
C PRO A 258 -21.04 1.82 -9.46
N PRO A 259 -20.51 2.40 -8.38
CA PRO A 259 -21.31 2.73 -7.21
C PRO A 259 -22.46 3.67 -7.61
N ALA A 260 -23.63 3.48 -6.98
CA ALA A 260 -24.79 4.31 -7.26
C ALA A 260 -24.53 5.76 -6.81
N GLY A 261 -24.59 6.71 -7.75
CA GLY A 261 -24.52 8.15 -7.46
C GLY A 261 -23.26 8.90 -7.90
N LEU A 262 -22.52 8.38 -8.89
CA LEU A 262 -21.49 9.14 -9.62
C LEU A 262 -22.09 9.89 -10.82
#